data_AF-A0A835MQ23-F1
#
_entry.id   AF-A0A835MQ23-F1
#
_cell.length_a   1.000
_cell.length_b   1.000
_cell.length_c   1.000
_cell.angle_alpha   90.00
_cell.angle_beta   90.00
_cell.angle_gamma   90.00
#
_symmetry.space_group_name_H-M   'P 1'
#
loop_
_entity.id
_entity.type
_entity.pdbx_description
1 polymer ?
#
loop_
_entity_poly.entity_id
_entity_poly.type
_entity_poly.pdbx_seq_one_letter_code
_entity_poly.pdbx_strand_id
1 'polypeptide(L)'
;MSTSSQQFHLFFLFTIISLSIADGTELIVVNNCKDSIWPGILGTAGHVTPREGGFLLLSGEQTVLQVPDKWSGRIWPRQGCCFDETTGRGSCQTGDCAGLLQCRGVGGVPPATLVEMTLGTSKSALHYYDVSLVDGFNVPVSMMPVGGGAGCGVAACETNLNVCCPSSLVLKRQGKVVGCKSACLAAKTDRYCCTGEYANPKSCRPTVFSHLFKAICPKAYSFAFDDASGLKTCEASREALQEYSTEILKLAEEIFANHSLLMGMDKDALKWLHGKIMKQATRMNYYPACSRPDLVLGVSPLSDTSTITLLLQDDDITGLQTRHREGWVPVKPIPNTIGWSNGVYKSIEHRAVTNVTAARMSVATFVIPDDDVELGSV
;
A
#
# COMPACT_ATOMS: atom_id res chain seq x y z
N MET A 1 -58.80 25.05 36.49
CA MET A 1 -57.73 24.08 36.23
C MET A 1 -57.61 23.93 34.72
N SER A 2 -56.67 24.63 34.11
CA SER A 2 -56.46 24.69 32.66
C SER A 2 -55.25 23.83 32.32
N THR A 3 -55.44 22.77 31.54
CA THR A 3 -54.38 21.88 31.05
C THR A 3 -53.89 22.38 29.69
N SER A 4 -52.66 22.90 29.67
CA SER A 4 -51.96 23.30 28.44
C SER A 4 -51.33 22.06 27.78
N SER A 5 -51.74 21.78 26.54
CA SER A 5 -51.20 20.74 25.67
C SER A 5 -50.07 21.34 24.83
N GLN A 6 -48.82 20.92 25.05
CA GLN A 6 -47.70 21.23 24.17
C GLN A 6 -47.60 20.17 23.06
N GLN A 7 -47.80 20.58 21.81
CA GLN A 7 -47.52 19.78 20.61
C GLN A 7 -46.01 19.80 20.32
N PHE A 8 -45.37 18.63 20.36
CA PHE A 8 -44.03 18.43 19.81
C PHE A 8 -44.13 18.22 18.29
N HIS A 9 -43.66 19.18 17.51
CA HIS A 9 -43.44 19.00 16.07
C HIS A 9 -42.11 18.26 15.84
N LEU A 10 -42.17 17.00 15.43
CA LEU A 10 -41.01 16.24 14.96
C LEU A 10 -40.63 16.73 13.55
N PHE A 11 -39.56 17.51 13.43
CA PHE A 11 -38.93 17.83 12.15
C PHE A 11 -38.10 16.62 11.69
N PHE A 12 -38.61 15.84 10.74
CA PHE A 12 -37.83 14.83 10.03
C PHE A 12 -36.89 15.55 9.06
N LEU A 13 -35.63 15.77 9.46
CA LEU A 13 -34.57 16.13 8.52
C LEU A 13 -34.23 14.89 7.69
N PHE A 14 -34.70 14.86 6.44
CA PHE A 14 -34.19 13.93 5.44
C PHE A 14 -32.75 14.36 5.11
N THR A 15 -31.76 13.81 5.81
CA THR A 15 -30.37 13.82 5.37
C THR A 15 -30.28 12.94 4.13
N ILE A 16 -30.30 13.58 2.96
CA ILE A 16 -29.89 12.95 1.70
C ILE A 16 -28.41 12.61 1.88
N ILE A 17 -28.12 11.37 2.22
CA ILE A 17 -26.76 10.82 2.13
C ILE A 17 -26.47 10.73 0.65
N SER A 18 -25.78 11.74 0.12
CA SER A 18 -25.11 11.63 -1.16
C SER A 18 -24.05 10.54 -1.04
N LEU A 19 -24.39 9.32 -1.50
CA LEU A 19 -23.39 8.32 -1.86
C LEU A 19 -22.53 8.96 -2.97
N SER A 20 -21.42 9.56 -2.56
CA SER A 20 -20.35 9.90 -3.47
C SER A 20 -19.70 8.58 -3.86
N ILE A 21 -20.05 8.07 -5.04
CA ILE A 21 -19.18 7.15 -5.75
C ILE A 21 -17.89 7.93 -5.95
N ALA A 22 -16.83 7.59 -5.21
CA ALA A 22 -15.55 8.28 -5.35
C ALA A 22 -15.00 7.98 -6.76
N ASP A 23 -14.98 9.01 -7.60
CA ASP A 23 -14.34 8.98 -8.92
C ASP A 23 -12.87 9.36 -8.71
N GLY A 24 -11.94 8.41 -8.89
CA GLY A 24 -10.52 8.60 -8.57
C GLY A 24 -9.74 7.30 -8.40
N THR A 25 -8.42 7.43 -8.22
CA THR A 25 -7.51 6.34 -7.87
C THR A 25 -7.26 6.32 -6.37
N GLU A 26 -7.24 5.11 -5.79
CA GLU A 26 -6.90 4.92 -4.38
C GLU A 26 -5.41 4.65 -4.20
N LEU A 27 -4.77 5.41 -3.31
CA LEU A 27 -3.39 5.16 -2.88
C LEU A 27 -3.40 4.63 -1.45
N ILE A 28 -3.01 3.36 -1.28
CA ILE A 28 -2.87 2.72 0.03
C ILE A 28 -1.44 2.96 0.52
N VAL A 29 -1.30 3.76 1.57
CA VAL A 29 0.00 4.06 2.19
C VAL A 29 0.14 3.22 3.45
N VAL A 30 1.16 2.37 3.50
CA VAL A 30 1.42 1.43 4.60
C VAL A 30 2.78 1.73 5.21
N ASN A 31 2.85 1.85 6.54
CA ASN A 31 4.11 1.93 7.26
C ASN A 31 4.51 0.57 7.83
N ASN A 32 5.38 -0.15 7.12
CA ASN A 32 5.98 -1.40 7.62
C ASN A 32 7.31 -1.18 8.38
N CYS A 33 7.70 0.08 8.64
CA CYS A 33 8.87 0.37 9.47
C CYS A 33 8.55 0.13 10.95
N LYS A 34 9.58 -0.14 11.76
CA LYS A 34 9.44 -0.25 13.23
C LYS A 34 9.16 1.08 13.92
N ASP A 35 9.55 2.18 13.28
CA ASP A 35 9.37 3.53 13.77
C ASP A 35 8.22 4.21 13.01
N SER A 36 7.61 5.21 13.66
CA SER A 36 6.64 6.08 12.99
C SER A 36 7.29 6.87 11.86
N ILE A 37 6.52 7.09 10.80
CA ILE A 37 6.89 7.97 9.69
C ILE A 37 5.85 9.08 9.55
N TRP A 38 6.27 10.16 8.91
CA TRP A 38 5.35 11.23 8.52
C TRP A 38 5.39 11.37 7.01
N PRO A 39 4.49 10.71 6.25
CA PRO A 39 4.45 10.89 4.81
C PRO A 39 4.27 12.37 4.46
N GLY A 40 5.07 12.85 3.52
CA GLY A 40 4.88 14.12 2.82
C GLY A 40 4.31 13.83 1.44
N ILE A 41 3.39 14.68 0.98
CA ILE A 41 2.71 14.53 -0.31
C ILE A 41 2.74 15.85 -1.04
N LEU A 42 3.01 15.79 -2.33
CA LEU A 42 3.00 16.95 -3.21
C LEU A 42 2.38 16.57 -4.54
N GLY A 43 1.24 17.17 -4.88
CA GLY A 43 0.73 17.17 -6.25
C GLY A 43 1.62 18.01 -7.16
N THR A 44 1.85 17.56 -8.38
CA THR A 44 2.48 18.35 -9.44
C THR A 44 1.61 19.59 -9.74
N ALA A 45 2.19 20.62 -10.35
CA ALA A 45 1.45 21.85 -10.70
C ALA A 45 0.11 21.55 -11.39
N GLY A 46 -0.98 22.08 -10.84
CA GLY A 46 -2.35 21.83 -11.32
C GLY A 46 -3.07 20.65 -10.66
N HIS A 47 -2.37 19.83 -9.87
CA HIS A 47 -2.97 18.73 -9.11
C HIS A 47 -3.16 19.07 -7.63
N VAL A 48 -4.25 18.59 -7.06
CA VAL A 48 -4.54 18.74 -5.63
C VAL A 48 -3.52 17.97 -4.79
N THR A 49 -3.24 18.46 -3.58
CA THR A 49 -2.39 17.76 -2.62
C THR A 49 -3.28 17.22 -1.50
N PRO A 50 -3.52 15.90 -1.41
CA PRO A 50 -4.39 15.34 -0.37
C PRO A 50 -3.79 15.53 1.03
N ARG A 51 -4.66 15.53 2.05
CA ARG A 51 -4.27 15.68 3.47
C ARG A 51 -3.39 16.92 3.74
N GLU A 52 -3.58 17.99 2.98
CA GLU A 52 -2.75 19.22 3.08
C GLU A 52 -1.23 18.95 2.93
N GLY A 53 -0.86 17.81 2.34
CA GLY A 53 0.52 17.44 2.06
C GLY A 53 1.24 16.68 3.15
N GLY A 54 0.60 16.29 4.26
CA GLY A 54 1.29 15.42 5.22
C GLY A 54 0.48 14.99 6.44
N PHE A 55 0.86 13.86 7.01
CA PHE A 55 0.23 13.26 8.18
C PHE A 55 1.20 12.35 8.95
N LEU A 56 0.82 11.91 10.15
CA LEU A 56 1.51 10.88 10.94
C LEU A 56 1.00 9.50 10.53
N LEU A 57 1.90 8.53 10.39
CA LEU A 57 1.58 7.12 10.18
C LEU A 57 2.43 6.26 11.13
N LEU A 58 1.80 5.63 12.12
CA LEU A 58 2.50 4.81 13.12
C LEU A 58 3.01 3.49 12.51
N SER A 59 3.90 2.81 13.23
CA SER A 59 4.40 1.49 12.83
C SER A 59 3.25 0.49 12.69
N GLY A 60 3.14 -0.16 11.53
CA GLY A 60 2.10 -1.15 11.21
C GLY A 60 0.76 -0.54 10.76
N GLU A 61 0.63 0.79 10.74
CA GLU A 61 -0.60 1.44 10.26
C GLU A 61 -0.64 1.56 8.74
N GLN A 62 -1.87 1.65 8.23
CA GLN A 62 -2.16 1.99 6.85
C GLN A 62 -3.24 3.08 6.77
N THR A 63 -3.20 3.86 5.70
CA THR A 63 -4.28 4.78 5.34
C THR A 63 -4.53 4.73 3.84
N VAL A 64 -5.76 5.01 3.44
CA VAL A 64 -6.14 5.20 2.04
C VAL A 64 -6.20 6.70 1.75
N LEU A 65 -5.61 7.11 0.63
CA LEU A 65 -5.71 8.45 0.07
C LEU A 65 -6.50 8.37 -1.23
N GLN A 66 -7.56 9.17 -1.32
CA GLN A 66 -8.30 9.36 -2.55
C GLN A 66 -7.62 10.45 -3.37
N VAL A 67 -7.19 10.13 -4.58
CA VAL A 67 -6.67 11.12 -5.53
C VAL A 67 -7.55 11.15 -6.78
N PRO A 68 -7.77 12.32 -7.40
CA PRO A 68 -8.54 12.41 -8.64
C PRO A 68 -7.92 11.57 -9.77
N ASP A 69 -8.73 11.21 -10.75
CA ASP A 69 -8.20 10.62 -11.99
C ASP A 69 -7.14 11.52 -12.63
N LYS A 70 -6.14 10.89 -13.25
CA LYS A 70 -5.02 11.58 -13.90
C LYS A 70 -4.14 12.37 -12.93
N TRP A 71 -4.23 12.09 -11.62
CA TRP A 71 -3.40 12.74 -10.64
C TRP A 71 -1.91 12.46 -10.89
N SER A 72 -1.10 13.51 -10.81
CA SER A 72 0.35 13.45 -10.88
C SER A 72 0.94 14.10 -9.64
N GLY A 73 1.94 13.45 -9.06
CA GLY A 73 2.61 13.95 -7.88
C GLY A 73 3.59 12.95 -7.29
N ARG A 74 4.02 13.25 -6.07
CA ARG A 74 5.01 12.47 -5.34
C ARG A 74 4.68 12.33 -3.86
N ILE A 75 5.13 11.23 -3.28
CA ILE A 75 5.05 10.92 -1.85
C ILE A 75 6.45 10.60 -1.36
N TRP A 76 6.81 11.04 -0.17
CA TRP A 76 8.08 10.69 0.47
C TRP A 76 7.91 10.49 1.98
N PRO A 77 8.68 9.58 2.59
CA PRO A 77 8.67 9.40 4.04
C PRO A 77 9.56 10.43 4.74
N ARG A 78 9.09 10.97 5.86
CA ARG A 78 9.89 11.76 6.81
C ARG A 78 10.12 10.97 8.10
N GLN A 79 11.30 11.10 8.67
CA GLN A 79 11.69 10.37 9.89
C GLN A 79 12.25 11.29 10.97
N GLY A 80 12.14 10.82 12.22
CA GLY A 80 12.66 11.53 13.40
C GLY A 80 12.01 12.90 13.56
N CYS A 81 10.69 12.97 13.32
CA CYS A 81 9.96 14.22 13.41
C CYS A 81 9.46 14.49 14.82
N CYS A 82 9.41 15.77 15.18
CA CYS A 82 8.74 16.25 16.38
C CYS A 82 7.97 17.51 15.99
N PHE A 83 6.64 17.46 16.13
CA PHE A 83 5.73 18.56 15.81
C PHE A 83 4.95 18.93 17.06
N ASP A 84 4.75 20.23 17.25
CA ASP A 84 3.80 20.75 18.22
C ASP A 84 2.37 20.46 17.74
N GLU A 85 1.57 19.83 18.60
CA GLU A 85 0.22 19.36 18.26
C GLU A 85 -0.75 20.50 17.96
N THR A 86 -0.54 21.68 18.56
CA THR A 86 -1.44 22.83 18.40
C THR A 86 -1.18 23.62 17.13
N THR A 87 0.09 23.77 16.76
CA THR A 87 0.51 24.59 15.63
C THR A 87 0.83 23.76 14.38
N GLY A 88 1.09 22.46 14.54
CA GLY A 88 1.60 21.59 13.47
C GLY A 88 3.00 21.97 13.00
N ARG A 89 3.75 22.74 13.79
CA ARG A 89 5.11 23.20 13.48
C ARG A 89 6.15 22.40 14.23
N GLY A 90 7.31 22.20 13.62
CA GLY A 90 8.33 21.32 14.18
C GLY A 90 9.51 21.12 13.23
N SER A 91 10.11 19.93 13.29
CA SER A 91 11.19 19.55 12.37
C SER A 91 11.30 18.03 12.24
N CYS A 92 11.79 17.57 11.10
CA CYS A 92 12.19 16.19 10.85
C CYS A 92 13.70 16.05 10.62
N GLN A 93 14.25 14.88 10.94
CA GLN A 93 15.67 14.58 10.68
C GLN A 93 15.96 14.42 9.17
N THR A 94 15.01 13.85 8.41
CA THR A 94 15.06 13.69 6.96
C THR A 94 13.70 13.97 6.32
N GLY A 95 13.72 14.44 5.07
CA GLY A 95 12.51 14.72 4.28
C GLY A 95 11.66 15.90 4.76
N ASP A 96 12.15 16.71 5.71
CA ASP A 96 11.42 17.84 6.27
C ASP A 96 10.85 18.78 5.19
N CYS A 97 9.66 19.34 5.40
CA CYS A 97 9.00 20.25 4.47
C CYS A 97 8.69 21.59 5.14
N ALA A 98 9.76 22.37 5.39
CA ALA A 98 9.73 23.68 6.04
C ALA A 98 9.20 23.66 7.49
N GLY A 99 9.46 22.57 8.22
CA GLY A 99 9.05 22.38 9.61
C GLY A 99 7.54 22.28 9.79
N LEU A 100 6.80 21.85 8.75
CA LEU A 100 5.36 21.71 8.79
C LEU A 100 4.96 20.23 8.83
N LEU A 101 3.98 19.88 9.67
CA LEU A 101 3.33 18.57 9.64
C LEU A 101 2.62 18.35 8.30
N GLN A 102 1.81 19.33 7.90
CA GLN A 102 1.15 19.40 6.61
C GLN A 102 2.00 20.26 5.66
N CYS A 103 2.60 19.64 4.64
CA CYS A 103 3.61 20.31 3.82
C CYS A 103 3.07 21.47 2.96
N ARG A 104 1.76 21.58 2.75
CA ARG A 104 1.11 22.72 2.06
C ARG A 104 1.77 23.11 0.75
N GLY A 105 2.11 22.11 -0.08
CA GLY A 105 2.75 22.33 -1.37
C GLY A 105 4.28 22.48 -1.34
N VAL A 106 4.90 22.42 -0.15
CA VAL A 106 6.36 22.45 -0.01
C VAL A 106 6.93 21.03 -0.19
N GLY A 107 7.90 20.89 -1.10
CA GLY A 107 8.63 19.63 -1.29
C GLY A 107 9.54 19.29 -0.11
N GLY A 108 9.79 18.00 0.09
CA GLY A 108 10.72 17.52 1.11
C GLY A 108 12.16 17.96 0.84
N VAL A 109 12.90 18.28 1.90
CA VAL A 109 14.32 18.60 1.85
C VAL A 109 15.13 17.30 1.70
N PRO A 110 15.94 17.16 0.64
CA PRO A 110 16.78 15.97 0.43
C PRO A 110 17.88 15.79 1.50
N PRO A 111 18.35 14.56 1.79
CA PRO A 111 18.02 13.33 1.08
C PRO A 111 16.66 12.75 1.46
N ALA A 112 15.89 12.37 0.45
CA ALA A 112 14.59 11.73 0.61
C ALA A 112 14.35 10.75 -0.54
N THR A 113 13.99 9.51 -0.21
CA THR A 113 13.50 8.54 -1.19
C THR A 113 12.13 9.02 -1.68
N LEU A 114 11.95 9.14 -3.00
CA LEU A 114 10.68 9.59 -3.58
C LEU A 114 9.92 8.42 -4.21
N VAL A 115 8.60 8.45 -4.09
CA VAL A 115 7.68 7.70 -4.94
C VAL A 115 7.01 8.71 -5.85
N GLU A 116 7.17 8.54 -7.15
CA GLU A 116 6.66 9.47 -8.16
C GLU A 116 5.63 8.74 -9.02
N MET A 117 4.52 9.40 -9.34
CA MET A 117 3.46 8.78 -10.13
C MET A 117 2.67 9.77 -10.97
N THR A 118 2.17 9.29 -12.10
CA THR A 118 1.20 9.93 -12.98
C THR A 118 0.14 8.88 -13.34
N LEU A 119 -1.03 9.00 -12.74
CA LEU A 119 -2.09 7.98 -12.76
C LEU A 119 -3.04 8.21 -13.94
N GLY A 120 -2.51 8.03 -15.15
CA GLY A 120 -3.23 8.30 -16.39
C GLY A 120 -3.06 9.76 -16.84
N THR A 121 -3.41 10.03 -18.09
CA THR A 121 -3.35 11.37 -18.70
C THR A 121 -4.59 11.60 -19.58
N SER A 122 -4.74 12.80 -20.14
CA SER A 122 -5.78 13.06 -21.15
C SER A 122 -5.60 12.27 -22.46
N LYS A 123 -4.41 11.70 -22.70
CA LYS A 123 -4.05 11.01 -23.95
C LYS A 123 -3.87 9.50 -23.79
N SER A 124 -3.80 9.00 -22.55
CA SER A 124 -3.50 7.60 -22.26
C SER A 124 -4.03 7.23 -20.88
N ALA A 125 -4.68 6.07 -20.78
CA ALA A 125 -5.10 5.49 -19.50
C ALA A 125 -3.93 4.89 -18.70
N LEU A 126 -2.74 4.76 -19.30
CA LEU A 126 -1.59 4.16 -18.65
C LEU A 126 -1.14 4.97 -17.44
N HIS A 127 -0.93 4.28 -16.33
CA HIS A 127 -0.29 4.82 -15.15
C HIS A 127 1.22 4.64 -15.27
N TYR A 128 1.95 5.67 -14.84
CA TYR A 128 3.41 5.66 -14.76
C TYR A 128 3.80 5.89 -13.30
N TYR A 129 4.72 5.10 -12.78
CA TYR A 129 5.22 5.28 -11.42
C TYR A 129 6.63 4.73 -11.27
N ASP A 130 7.36 5.30 -10.32
CA ASP A 130 8.71 4.89 -9.99
C ASP A 130 9.06 5.19 -8.53
N VAL A 131 10.15 4.58 -8.08
CA VAL A 131 10.85 4.97 -6.86
C VAL A 131 12.14 5.62 -7.30
N SER A 132 12.43 6.81 -6.79
CA SER A 132 13.52 7.66 -7.26
C SER A 132 14.49 8.00 -6.13
N LEU A 133 15.77 7.74 -6.39
CA LEU A 133 16.90 8.08 -5.54
C LEU A 133 17.70 9.28 -6.09
N VAL A 134 17.13 10.01 -7.05
CA VAL A 134 17.72 11.24 -7.61
C VAL A 134 17.98 12.25 -6.50
N ASP A 135 17.03 12.35 -5.57
CA ASP A 135 17.11 13.17 -4.35
C ASP A 135 17.69 12.40 -3.15
N GLY A 136 18.41 11.30 -3.40
CA GLY A 136 19.03 10.49 -2.36
C GLY A 136 18.08 9.49 -1.72
N PHE A 137 18.50 8.98 -0.55
CA PHE A 137 17.80 7.92 0.17
C PHE A 137 17.69 8.29 1.65
N ASN A 138 16.55 7.97 2.26
CA ASN A 138 16.39 7.98 3.71
C ASN A 138 15.72 6.70 4.22
N VAL A 139 14.60 6.30 3.61
CA VAL A 139 13.81 5.13 4.00
C VAL A 139 13.64 4.18 2.82
N PRO A 140 13.67 2.85 3.02
CA PRO A 140 13.25 1.90 1.99
C PRO A 140 11.77 2.06 1.63
N VAL A 141 11.44 2.07 0.34
CA VAL A 141 10.06 2.23 -0.14
C VAL A 141 9.83 1.36 -1.37
N SER A 142 8.59 0.89 -1.52
CA SER A 142 8.09 0.20 -2.72
C SER A 142 6.71 0.73 -3.10
N MET A 143 6.44 0.81 -4.39
CA MET A 143 5.11 1.06 -4.94
C MET A 143 4.75 -0.05 -5.93
N MET A 144 3.49 -0.47 -5.86
CA MET A 144 2.92 -1.42 -6.79
C MET A 144 1.43 -1.11 -6.99
N PRO A 145 0.85 -1.44 -8.15
CA PRO A 145 -0.57 -1.34 -8.39
C PRO A 145 -1.31 -2.51 -7.72
N VAL A 146 -2.47 -2.21 -7.16
CA VAL A 146 -3.41 -3.18 -6.59
C VAL A 146 -4.43 -3.49 -7.69
N GLY A 147 -4.55 -4.75 -8.12
CA GLY A 147 -5.46 -5.15 -9.21
C GLY A 147 -4.99 -4.80 -10.62
N GLY A 148 -3.69 -4.53 -10.82
CA GLY A 148 -3.14 -4.16 -12.13
C GLY A 148 -3.22 -5.28 -13.17
N GLY A 149 -3.39 -4.90 -14.44
CA GLY A 149 -3.34 -5.80 -15.59
C GLY A 149 -1.92 -6.10 -16.10
N ALA A 150 -1.79 -6.39 -17.39
CA ALA A 150 -0.49 -6.70 -18.00
C ALA A 150 0.50 -5.51 -17.90
N GLY A 151 1.77 -5.80 -17.66
CA GLY A 151 2.85 -4.81 -17.60
C GLY A 151 3.07 -4.13 -16.24
N CYS A 152 2.15 -4.32 -15.31
CA CYS A 152 2.21 -3.77 -13.95
C CYS A 152 3.34 -4.41 -13.13
N GLY A 153 4.40 -3.65 -12.84
CA GLY A 153 5.57 -4.11 -12.08
C GLY A 153 5.69 -3.48 -10.70
N VAL A 154 6.81 -3.73 -10.02
CA VAL A 154 7.10 -3.14 -8.71
C VAL A 154 8.24 -2.14 -8.85
N ALA A 155 7.99 -0.89 -8.49
CA ALA A 155 9.02 0.14 -8.34
C ALA A 155 9.49 0.13 -6.90
N ALA A 156 10.79 -0.06 -6.64
CA ALA A 156 11.24 -0.23 -5.26
C ALA A 156 12.73 0.03 -5.01
N CYS A 157 13.00 0.47 -3.78
CA CYS A 157 14.29 0.40 -3.12
C CYS A 157 14.07 -0.15 -1.70
N GLU A 158 14.10 -1.47 -1.57
CA GLU A 158 13.69 -2.19 -0.34
C GLU A 158 14.86 -2.42 0.63
N THR A 159 16.09 -2.27 0.14
CA THR A 159 17.32 -2.41 0.93
C THR A 159 17.65 -1.11 1.63
N ASN A 160 18.10 -1.19 2.89
CA ASN A 160 18.57 -0.03 3.63
C ASN A 160 19.93 0.48 3.09
N LEU A 161 19.88 1.39 2.12
CA LEU A 161 21.05 1.97 1.46
C LEU A 161 21.95 2.75 2.45
N ASN A 162 21.42 3.22 3.58
CA ASN A 162 22.21 3.91 4.61
C ASN A 162 23.37 3.05 5.16
N VAL A 163 23.25 1.72 5.12
CA VAL A 163 24.31 0.78 5.57
C VAL A 163 25.51 0.79 4.63
N CYS A 164 25.27 0.97 3.33
CA CYS A 164 26.29 0.95 2.28
C CYS A 164 26.61 2.36 1.75
N CYS A 165 26.14 3.40 2.43
CA CYS A 165 26.29 4.77 1.97
C CYS A 165 27.77 5.19 2.00
N PRO A 166 28.37 5.62 0.87
CA PRO A 166 29.73 6.14 0.85
C PRO A 166 29.91 7.29 1.82
N SER A 167 31.06 7.36 2.49
CA SER A 167 31.33 8.37 3.54
C SER A 167 31.13 9.81 3.07
N SER A 168 31.38 10.10 1.79
CA SER A 168 31.16 11.41 1.16
C SER A 168 29.68 11.78 0.96
N LEU A 169 28.77 10.81 1.02
CA LEU A 169 27.33 10.96 0.79
C LEU A 169 26.50 10.85 2.08
N VAL A 170 27.10 10.38 3.16
CA VAL A 170 26.42 10.15 4.45
C VAL A 170 25.83 11.45 5.01
N LEU A 171 24.55 11.40 5.38
CA LEU A 171 23.93 12.37 6.27
C LEU A 171 23.85 11.80 7.69
N LYS A 172 24.49 12.48 8.66
CA LYS A 172 24.36 12.15 10.07
C LYS A 172 23.49 13.15 10.83
N ARG A 173 22.73 12.64 11.79
CA ARG A 173 22.04 13.39 12.85
C ARG A 173 22.27 12.66 14.16
N GLN A 174 22.71 13.39 15.19
CA GLN A 174 22.99 12.82 16.51
C GLN A 174 23.88 11.56 16.47
N GLY A 175 24.92 11.58 15.62
CA GLY A 175 25.87 10.47 15.46
C GLY A 175 25.37 9.28 14.62
N LYS A 176 24.07 9.20 14.30
CA LYS A 176 23.48 8.14 13.47
C LYS A 176 23.43 8.53 12.01
N VAL A 177 23.66 7.57 11.09
CA VAL A 177 23.40 7.75 9.66
C VAL A 177 21.88 7.69 9.45
N VAL A 178 21.29 8.79 9.00
CA VAL A 178 19.84 8.92 8.81
C VAL A 178 19.44 9.04 7.35
N GLY A 179 20.41 9.23 6.45
CA GLY A 179 20.18 9.33 5.02
C GLY A 179 21.47 9.25 4.23
N CYS A 180 21.33 9.02 2.92
CA CYS A 180 22.41 9.01 1.96
C CYS A 180 22.08 9.99 0.84
N LYS A 181 22.92 11.01 0.66
CA LYS A 181 22.79 11.98 -0.43
C LYS A 181 23.03 11.29 -1.77
N SER A 182 22.34 11.74 -2.81
CA SER A 182 22.76 11.44 -4.18
C SER A 182 24.06 12.18 -4.52
N ALA A 183 24.71 11.77 -5.61
CA ALA A 183 25.91 12.44 -6.09
C ALA A 183 25.64 13.91 -6.47
N CYS A 184 24.47 14.21 -7.05
CA CYS A 184 24.08 15.59 -7.35
C CYS A 184 24.03 16.44 -6.06
N LEU A 185 23.38 15.95 -5.01
CA LEU A 185 23.24 16.70 -3.75
C LEU A 185 24.60 16.94 -3.05
N ALA A 186 25.52 15.99 -3.16
CA ALA A 186 26.84 16.10 -2.55
C ALA A 186 27.80 16.98 -3.35
N ALA A 187 27.86 16.79 -4.67
CA ALA A 187 28.84 17.44 -5.54
C ALA A 187 28.33 18.76 -6.16
N LYS A 188 27.02 18.88 -6.40
CA LYS A 188 26.35 20.06 -7.00
C LYS A 188 26.97 20.51 -8.33
N THR A 189 27.50 19.58 -9.11
CA THR A 189 28.07 19.85 -10.44
C THR A 189 27.11 19.43 -11.54
N ASP A 190 27.14 20.12 -12.68
CA ASP A 190 26.30 19.83 -13.84
C ASP A 190 26.32 18.37 -14.29
N ARG A 191 27.50 17.73 -14.23
CA ARG A 191 27.66 16.31 -14.59
C ARG A 191 26.84 15.35 -13.72
N TYR A 192 26.75 15.60 -12.41
CA TYR A 192 26.01 14.73 -11.49
C TYR A 192 24.54 15.09 -11.41
N CYS A 193 24.19 16.36 -11.67
CA CYS A 193 22.82 16.86 -11.63
C CYS A 193 22.13 16.82 -13.00
N CYS A 194 22.84 16.43 -14.06
CA CYS A 194 22.36 16.42 -15.43
C CYS A 194 21.78 17.78 -15.87
N THR A 195 22.53 18.86 -15.62
CA THR A 195 22.16 20.24 -15.98
C THR A 195 23.14 20.81 -17.01
N GLY A 196 22.82 21.97 -17.59
CA GLY A 196 23.68 22.63 -18.59
C GLY A 196 23.94 21.73 -19.81
N GLU A 197 25.21 21.52 -20.14
CA GLU A 197 25.63 20.63 -21.25
C GLU A 197 25.26 19.16 -21.04
N TYR A 198 24.98 18.77 -19.79
CA TYR A 198 24.56 17.42 -19.40
C TYR A 198 23.03 17.26 -19.34
N ALA A 199 22.24 18.24 -19.78
CA ALA A 199 20.77 18.22 -19.70
C ALA A 199 20.05 17.28 -20.68
N ASN A 200 20.72 16.22 -21.15
CA ASN A 200 20.10 15.20 -21.99
C ASN A 200 20.69 13.80 -21.71
N PRO A 201 19.94 12.72 -22.03
CA PRO A 201 20.39 11.35 -21.80
C PRO A 201 21.66 10.94 -22.56
N LYS A 202 22.01 11.63 -23.65
CA LYS A 202 23.23 11.30 -24.42
C LYS A 202 24.49 11.84 -23.74
N SER A 203 24.40 12.99 -23.09
CA SER A 203 25.54 13.63 -22.40
C SER A 203 25.60 13.32 -20.91
N CYS A 204 24.48 13.16 -20.19
CA CYS A 204 24.51 12.69 -18.80
C CYS A 204 24.65 11.18 -18.72
N ARG A 205 25.84 10.70 -18.34
CA ARG A 205 26.14 9.27 -18.23
C ARG A 205 26.10 8.80 -16.78
N PRO A 206 25.78 7.51 -16.53
CA PRO A 206 25.93 6.91 -15.22
C PRO A 206 27.32 7.15 -14.62
N THR A 207 27.37 7.28 -13.30
CA THR A 207 28.59 7.49 -12.54
C THR A 207 28.80 6.35 -11.55
N VAL A 208 29.95 6.29 -10.89
CA VAL A 208 30.22 5.23 -9.90
C VAL A 208 29.16 5.23 -8.78
N PHE A 209 28.63 6.41 -8.42
CA PHE A 209 27.61 6.56 -7.40
C PHE A 209 26.23 6.09 -7.87
N SER A 210 25.83 6.41 -9.11
CA SER A 210 24.55 5.94 -9.64
C SER A 210 24.59 4.43 -9.87
N HIS A 211 25.72 3.87 -10.31
CA HIS A 211 25.90 2.41 -10.38
C HIS A 211 25.80 1.74 -9.01
N LEU A 212 26.37 2.34 -7.96
CA LEU A 212 26.21 1.83 -6.60
C LEU A 212 24.73 1.81 -6.17
N PHE A 213 24.02 2.91 -6.38
CA PHE A 213 22.61 3.01 -6.01
C PHE A 213 21.76 2.03 -6.81
N LYS A 214 22.05 1.85 -8.10
CA LYS A 214 21.38 0.88 -8.97
C LYS A 214 21.66 -0.57 -8.58
N ALA A 215 22.89 -0.88 -8.16
CA ALA A 215 23.25 -2.22 -7.69
C ALA A 215 22.50 -2.59 -6.40
N ILE A 216 22.26 -1.63 -5.52
CA ILE A 216 21.53 -1.83 -4.26
C ILE A 216 20.01 -1.85 -4.51
N CYS A 217 19.52 -0.97 -5.38
CA CYS A 217 18.11 -0.77 -5.69
C CYS A 217 17.86 -0.79 -7.21
N PRO A 218 17.88 -1.98 -7.83
CA PRO A 218 17.79 -2.12 -9.29
C PRO A 218 16.43 -1.71 -9.86
N LYS A 219 15.38 -1.70 -9.04
CA LYS A 219 14.00 -1.31 -9.40
C LYS A 219 13.68 0.16 -9.13
N ALA A 220 14.69 0.98 -8.84
CA ALA A 220 14.57 2.41 -8.62
C ALA A 220 15.39 3.20 -9.66
N TYR A 221 15.05 4.47 -9.84
CA TYR A 221 15.93 5.43 -10.52
C TYR A 221 17.10 5.81 -9.63
N SER A 222 18.31 5.71 -10.17
CA SER A 222 19.56 6.03 -9.48
C SER A 222 20.11 7.42 -9.80
N PHE A 223 19.67 8.02 -10.91
CA PHE A 223 19.99 9.40 -11.34
C PHE A 223 18.95 9.88 -12.39
N ALA A 224 19.03 11.16 -12.79
CA ALA A 224 17.97 11.83 -13.55
C ALA A 224 17.65 11.24 -14.94
N PHE A 225 18.63 10.64 -15.62
CA PHE A 225 18.46 10.00 -16.93
C PHE A 225 18.79 8.50 -16.89
N ASP A 226 18.47 7.86 -15.77
CA ASP A 226 18.61 6.42 -15.62
C ASP A 226 17.72 5.65 -16.60
N ASP A 227 18.05 4.38 -16.81
CA ASP A 227 17.35 3.56 -17.79
C ASP A 227 15.89 3.27 -17.39
N ALA A 228 15.11 2.78 -18.35
CA ALA A 228 13.69 2.53 -18.18
C ALA A 228 13.35 1.42 -17.16
N SER A 229 14.34 0.74 -16.55
CA SER A 229 14.07 -0.28 -15.53
C SER A 229 13.52 0.30 -14.23
N GLY A 230 13.74 1.59 -13.95
CA GLY A 230 13.16 2.29 -12.80
C GLY A 230 11.69 2.65 -12.99
N LEU A 231 11.29 2.99 -14.22
CA LEU A 231 9.90 3.32 -14.56
C LEU A 231 9.05 2.05 -14.64
N LYS A 232 7.85 2.14 -14.09
CA LYS A 232 6.81 1.14 -14.27
C LYS A 232 5.63 1.77 -14.98
N THR A 233 5.09 1.01 -15.93
CA THR A 233 3.90 1.37 -16.68
C THR A 233 2.85 0.33 -16.37
N CYS A 234 1.65 0.75 -16.00
CA CYS A 234 0.57 -0.17 -15.66
C CYS A 234 -0.72 0.28 -16.32
N GLU A 235 -1.38 -0.66 -16.98
CA GLU A 235 -2.79 -0.54 -17.33
C GLU A 235 -3.59 -1.11 -16.15
N ALA A 236 -3.94 -0.24 -15.19
CA ALA A 236 -4.84 -0.61 -14.11
C ALA A 236 -6.25 -0.17 -14.52
N SER A 237 -7.11 -1.14 -14.82
CA SER A 237 -8.51 -0.88 -15.12
C SER A 237 -9.32 -1.13 -13.85
N ARG A 238 -10.13 -0.15 -13.42
CA ARG A 238 -11.09 -0.36 -12.33
C ARG A 238 -12.06 -1.47 -12.70
N GLU A 239 -12.28 -1.66 -14.00
CA GLU A 239 -13.10 -2.69 -14.62
C GLU A 239 -12.63 -4.11 -14.24
N ALA A 240 -11.33 -4.41 -14.28
CA ALA A 240 -10.83 -5.75 -13.95
C ALA A 240 -11.04 -6.09 -12.47
N LEU A 241 -10.84 -5.13 -11.58
CA LEU A 241 -11.14 -5.27 -10.15
C LEU A 241 -12.64 -5.41 -9.91
N GLN A 242 -13.46 -4.62 -10.60
CA GLN A 242 -14.92 -4.68 -10.51
C GLN A 242 -15.43 -6.04 -10.98
N GLU A 243 -14.88 -6.56 -12.08
CA GLU A 243 -15.20 -7.86 -12.66
C GLU A 243 -14.81 -8.99 -11.70
N TYR A 244 -13.56 -9.00 -11.22
CA TYR A 244 -13.10 -9.95 -10.20
C TYR A 244 -14.00 -9.93 -8.95
N SER A 245 -14.27 -8.74 -8.42
CA SER A 245 -15.11 -8.55 -7.23
C SER A 245 -16.52 -9.09 -7.46
N THR A 246 -17.08 -8.88 -8.65
CA THR A 246 -18.42 -9.39 -9.04
C THR A 246 -18.44 -10.90 -9.15
N GLU A 247 -17.46 -11.50 -9.83
CA GLU A 247 -17.40 -12.96 -10.03
C GLU A 247 -17.10 -13.70 -8.73
N ILE A 248 -16.26 -13.14 -7.86
CA ILE A 248 -15.97 -13.71 -6.55
C ILE A 248 -17.20 -13.66 -5.63
N LEU A 249 -18.00 -12.59 -5.69
CA LEU A 249 -19.26 -12.53 -4.93
C LEU A 249 -20.23 -13.62 -5.38
N LYS A 250 -20.39 -13.83 -6.69
CA LYS A 250 -21.23 -14.92 -7.23
C LYS A 250 -20.74 -16.29 -6.76
N LEU A 251 -19.43 -16.53 -6.79
CA LEU A 251 -18.83 -17.76 -6.30
C LEU A 251 -19.10 -17.96 -4.80
N ALA A 252 -18.96 -16.91 -3.98
CA ALA A 252 -19.28 -16.97 -2.56
C ALA A 252 -20.75 -17.34 -2.32
N GLU A 253 -21.68 -16.74 -3.06
CA GLU A 253 -23.10 -17.07 -2.98
C GLU A 253 -23.39 -18.54 -3.34
N GLU A 254 -22.75 -19.07 -4.38
CA GLU A 254 -22.89 -20.49 -4.76
C GLU A 254 -22.32 -21.44 -3.70
N ILE A 255 -21.17 -21.10 -3.11
CA ILE A 255 -20.57 -21.88 -2.02
C ILE A 255 -21.53 -21.90 -0.82
N PHE A 256 -22.07 -20.74 -0.43
CA PHE A 256 -23.04 -20.63 0.65
C PHE A 256 -24.31 -21.44 0.38
N ALA A 257 -24.78 -21.41 -0.86
CA ALA A 257 -25.97 -22.15 -1.27
C ALA A 257 -25.79 -23.67 -1.11
N ASN A 258 -24.68 -24.20 -1.65
CA ASN A 258 -24.36 -25.61 -1.54
C ASN A 258 -24.08 -26.01 -0.08
N HIS A 259 -23.44 -25.14 0.69
CA HIS A 259 -23.14 -25.44 2.10
C HIS A 259 -24.41 -25.47 2.96
N SER A 260 -25.36 -24.58 2.72
CA SER A 260 -26.65 -24.61 3.42
C SER A 260 -27.37 -25.94 3.19
N LEU A 261 -27.38 -26.44 1.95
CA LEU A 261 -27.95 -27.75 1.61
C LEU A 261 -27.20 -28.91 2.28
N LEU A 262 -25.87 -28.88 2.32
CA LEU A 262 -25.05 -29.89 2.99
C LEU A 262 -25.32 -29.97 4.50
N MET A 263 -25.70 -28.85 5.12
CA MET A 263 -26.10 -28.79 6.52
C MET A 263 -27.58 -29.15 6.75
N GLY A 264 -28.32 -29.53 5.69
CA GLY A 264 -29.74 -29.84 5.78
C GLY A 264 -30.64 -28.62 5.98
N MET A 265 -30.14 -27.42 5.65
CA MET A 265 -30.88 -26.16 5.71
C MET A 265 -31.45 -25.80 4.34
N ASP A 266 -32.34 -24.82 4.29
CA ASP A 266 -32.76 -24.19 3.03
C ASP A 266 -31.56 -23.61 2.28
N LYS A 267 -31.58 -23.69 0.95
CA LYS A 267 -30.47 -23.26 0.07
C LYS A 267 -29.93 -21.87 0.43
N ASP A 268 -30.79 -20.92 0.73
CA ASP A 268 -30.37 -19.53 0.98
C ASP A 268 -30.12 -19.23 2.47
N ALA A 269 -30.17 -20.23 3.37
CA ALA A 269 -30.15 -20.00 4.81
C ALA A 269 -28.87 -19.30 5.29
N LEU A 270 -27.69 -19.73 4.86
CA LEU A 270 -26.43 -19.04 5.21
C LEU A 270 -26.36 -17.62 4.65
N LYS A 271 -26.93 -17.41 3.45
CA LYS A 271 -26.99 -16.08 2.83
C LYS A 271 -27.86 -15.15 3.67
N TRP A 272 -29.02 -15.63 4.13
CA TRP A 272 -29.90 -14.88 5.02
C TRP A 272 -29.24 -14.56 6.37
N LEU A 273 -28.42 -15.47 6.90
CA LEU A 273 -27.64 -15.22 8.11
C LEU A 273 -26.58 -14.12 7.92
N HIS A 274 -26.19 -13.77 6.69
CA HIS A 274 -25.28 -12.66 6.41
C HIS A 274 -26.00 -11.32 6.22
N GLY A 275 -27.31 -11.27 6.42
CA GLY A 275 -28.12 -10.08 6.21
C GLY A 275 -28.71 -9.99 4.80
N LYS A 276 -29.28 -8.84 4.46
CA LYS A 276 -29.94 -8.63 3.16
C LYS A 276 -28.93 -8.55 2.01
N ILE A 277 -27.73 -8.07 2.28
CA ILE A 277 -26.66 -7.89 1.30
C ILE A 277 -25.41 -8.53 1.89
N MET A 278 -24.88 -9.54 1.21
CA MET A 278 -23.61 -10.16 1.59
C MET A 278 -22.48 -9.15 1.36
N LYS A 279 -21.74 -8.83 2.43
CA LYS A 279 -20.58 -7.93 2.34
C LYS A 279 -19.34 -8.73 2.00
N GLN A 280 -18.50 -8.14 1.16
CA GLN A 280 -17.15 -8.63 0.93
C GLN A 280 -16.12 -7.53 1.09
N ALA A 281 -14.96 -7.88 1.62
CA ALA A 281 -13.79 -7.03 1.70
C ALA A 281 -12.62 -7.73 1.01
N THR A 282 -11.96 -7.06 0.07
CA THR A 282 -10.81 -7.63 -0.63
C THR A 282 -9.52 -6.98 -0.11
N ARG A 283 -8.56 -7.81 0.29
CA ARG A 283 -7.22 -7.41 0.69
C ARG A 283 -6.20 -8.05 -0.23
N MET A 284 -5.46 -7.22 -0.96
CA MET A 284 -4.33 -7.67 -1.74
C MET A 284 -3.05 -7.51 -0.93
N ASN A 285 -2.25 -8.56 -0.89
CA ASN A 285 -0.98 -8.58 -0.18
C ASN A 285 0.14 -8.89 -1.18
N TYR A 286 1.24 -8.16 -1.07
CA TYR A 286 2.49 -8.45 -1.75
C TYR A 286 3.58 -8.65 -0.72
N TYR A 287 4.36 -9.69 -0.93
CA TYR A 287 5.43 -10.10 -0.06
C TYR A 287 6.71 -10.09 -0.90
N PRO A 288 7.61 -9.11 -0.72
CA PRO A 288 8.85 -9.06 -1.48
C PRO A 288 9.76 -10.24 -1.17
N ALA A 289 10.69 -10.51 -2.09
CA ALA A 289 11.77 -11.43 -1.81
C ALA A 289 12.62 -10.90 -0.65
N CYS A 290 12.92 -11.73 0.34
CA CYS A 290 13.69 -11.35 1.51
C CYS A 290 14.79 -12.38 1.77
N SER A 291 16.04 -11.93 1.86
CA SER A 291 17.19 -12.80 2.16
C SER A 291 17.13 -13.47 3.53
N ARG A 292 16.28 -12.96 4.44
CA ARG A 292 16.06 -13.47 5.81
C ARG A 292 14.56 -13.54 6.12
N PRO A 293 13.81 -14.44 5.45
CA PRO A 293 12.36 -14.56 5.67
C PRO A 293 12.03 -15.08 7.07
N ASP A 294 13.01 -15.64 7.79
CA ASP A 294 12.91 -16.05 9.19
C ASP A 294 12.72 -14.86 10.15
N LEU A 295 13.11 -13.65 9.75
CA LEU A 295 13.09 -12.45 10.59
C LEU A 295 11.95 -11.47 10.26
N VAL A 296 11.18 -11.75 9.21
CA VAL A 296 10.07 -10.89 8.77
C VAL A 296 8.82 -11.72 8.55
N LEU A 297 7.71 -11.29 9.14
CA LEU A 297 6.40 -11.87 8.87
C LEU A 297 5.72 -11.04 7.80
N GLY A 298 5.07 -11.72 6.86
CA GLY A 298 4.18 -11.06 5.91
C GLY A 298 2.85 -10.73 6.59
N VAL A 299 2.10 -11.77 6.96
CA VAL A 299 0.91 -11.69 7.81
C VAL A 299 1.18 -12.52 9.04
N SER A 300 1.02 -11.90 10.21
CA SER A 300 1.19 -12.56 11.51
C SER A 300 0.22 -13.73 11.69
N PRO A 301 0.58 -14.75 12.50
CA PRO A 301 -0.34 -15.83 12.88
C PRO A 301 -1.72 -15.30 13.31
N LEU A 302 -2.77 -15.75 12.63
CA LEU A 302 -4.15 -15.42 12.95
C LEU A 302 -5.10 -16.52 12.51
N SER A 303 -6.32 -16.52 13.05
CA SER A 303 -7.45 -17.27 12.52
C SER A 303 -8.45 -16.28 11.92
N ASP A 304 -9.03 -16.62 10.77
CA ASP A 304 -9.94 -15.70 10.09
C ASP A 304 -11.19 -15.42 10.94
N THR A 305 -11.61 -14.16 10.93
CA THR A 305 -12.84 -13.69 11.56
C THR A 305 -14.00 -13.62 10.58
N SER A 306 -13.74 -13.78 9.28
CA SER A 306 -14.74 -13.90 8.22
C SER A 306 -15.36 -15.29 8.21
N THR A 307 -16.55 -15.38 7.61
CA THR A 307 -17.24 -16.66 7.42
C THR A 307 -16.53 -17.51 6.36
N ILE A 308 -16.14 -16.88 5.24
CA ILE A 308 -15.34 -17.50 4.19
C ILE A 308 -14.25 -16.52 3.76
N THR A 309 -13.04 -17.03 3.55
CA THR A 309 -11.96 -16.32 2.87
C THR A 309 -11.64 -17.03 1.56
N LEU A 310 -11.87 -16.34 0.45
CA LEU A 310 -11.49 -16.79 -0.88
C LEU A 310 -10.11 -16.22 -1.20
N LEU A 311 -9.11 -17.10 -1.32
CA LEU A 311 -7.72 -16.70 -1.51
C LEU A 311 -7.23 -17.07 -2.91
N LEU A 312 -6.95 -16.04 -3.72
CA LEU A 312 -6.14 -16.16 -4.93
C LEU A 312 -4.67 -15.94 -4.53
N GLN A 313 -3.77 -16.84 -4.93
CA GLN A 313 -2.33 -16.74 -4.65
C GLN A 313 -1.53 -17.38 -5.77
N ASP A 314 -0.23 -17.04 -5.86
CA ASP A 314 0.67 -17.63 -6.86
C ASP A 314 0.81 -19.15 -6.70
N ASP A 315 0.68 -19.89 -7.80
CA ASP A 315 0.77 -21.36 -7.81
C ASP A 315 2.17 -21.86 -7.44
N ASP A 316 3.21 -21.20 -7.95
CA ASP A 316 4.61 -21.64 -7.86
C ASP A 316 5.34 -21.11 -6.62
N ILE A 317 4.77 -20.14 -5.91
CA ILE A 317 5.43 -19.46 -4.79
C ILE A 317 4.68 -19.72 -3.49
N THR A 318 5.04 -20.82 -2.83
CA THR A 318 4.42 -21.21 -1.56
C THR A 318 4.85 -20.29 -0.42
N GLY A 319 3.90 -19.54 0.15
CA GLY A 319 4.17 -18.70 1.32
C GLY A 319 3.02 -18.60 2.33
N LEU A 320 1.85 -19.16 2.05
CA LEU A 320 0.84 -19.40 3.08
C LEU A 320 1.25 -20.61 3.90
N GLN A 321 1.14 -20.52 5.22
CA GLN A 321 1.39 -21.62 6.13
C GLN A 321 0.24 -21.77 7.10
N THR A 322 -0.14 -23.01 7.41
CA THR A 322 -1.13 -23.33 8.44
C THR A 322 -0.46 -24.03 9.61
N ARG A 323 -1.01 -23.82 10.80
CA ARG A 323 -0.53 -24.42 12.03
C ARG A 323 -1.02 -25.87 12.08
N HIS A 324 -0.11 -26.83 12.12
CA HIS A 324 -0.46 -28.24 12.29
C HIS A 324 0.39 -28.84 13.41
N ARG A 325 -0.27 -29.26 14.51
CA ARG A 325 0.37 -29.64 15.78
C ARG A 325 1.26 -28.48 16.28
N GLU A 326 2.53 -28.74 16.57
CA GLU A 326 3.48 -27.71 17.02
C GLU A 326 4.22 -26.99 15.87
N GLY A 327 3.96 -27.39 14.62
CA GLY A 327 4.68 -26.91 13.43
C GLY A 327 3.86 -26.01 12.51
N TRP A 328 4.56 -25.35 11.59
CA TRP A 328 3.98 -24.63 10.47
C TRP A 328 4.16 -25.44 9.19
N VAL A 329 3.06 -25.68 8.47
CA VAL A 329 3.04 -26.47 7.24
C VAL A 329 2.73 -25.56 6.05
N PRO A 330 3.51 -25.61 4.97
CA PRO A 330 3.23 -24.82 3.77
C PRO A 330 1.93 -25.30 3.09
N VAL A 331 1.08 -24.36 2.72
CA VAL A 331 -0.14 -24.61 1.96
C VAL A 331 0.16 -24.39 0.48
N LYS A 332 0.26 -25.49 -0.27
CA LYS A 332 0.34 -25.43 -1.74
C LYS A 332 -1.07 -25.39 -2.30
N PRO A 333 -1.38 -24.51 -3.28
CA PRO A 333 -2.63 -24.58 -4.01
C PRO A 333 -2.83 -25.98 -4.59
N ILE A 334 -3.94 -26.63 -4.25
CA ILE A 334 -4.35 -27.91 -4.83
C ILE A 334 -5.58 -27.62 -5.68
N PRO A 335 -5.50 -27.79 -7.02
CA PRO A 335 -6.64 -27.54 -7.89
C PRO A 335 -7.89 -28.32 -7.46
N ASN A 336 -9.05 -27.67 -7.53
CA ASN A 336 -10.36 -28.25 -7.20
C ASN A 336 -10.53 -28.69 -5.73
N THR A 337 -9.90 -27.99 -4.79
CA THR A 337 -10.07 -28.26 -3.34
C THR A 337 -10.65 -27.05 -2.61
N ILE A 338 -11.47 -27.31 -1.59
CA ILE A 338 -12.03 -26.29 -0.68
C ILE A 338 -11.71 -26.74 0.75
N GLY A 339 -11.18 -25.82 1.56
CA GLY A 339 -10.98 -26.00 3.00
C GLY A 339 -12.04 -25.25 3.80
N TRP A 340 -12.55 -25.84 4.89
CA TRP A 340 -13.61 -25.25 5.71
C TRP A 340 -13.45 -25.58 7.21
N SER A 341 -13.87 -24.66 8.09
CA SER A 341 -14.05 -24.85 9.54
C SER A 341 -15.50 -24.63 9.99
N ASN A 342 -16.17 -25.61 10.62
CA ASN A 342 -17.60 -25.55 10.98
C ASN A 342 -17.90 -25.87 12.46
N GLY A 343 -17.03 -25.47 13.39
CA GLY A 343 -17.20 -25.74 14.83
C GLY A 343 -16.82 -27.18 15.23
N VAL A 344 -17.03 -28.16 14.35
CA VAL A 344 -16.41 -29.50 14.43
C VAL A 344 -14.97 -29.45 13.94
N TYR A 345 -14.76 -28.79 12.80
CA TYR A 345 -13.43 -28.41 12.32
C TYR A 345 -13.09 -27.03 12.88
N LYS A 346 -12.13 -26.96 13.81
CA LYS A 346 -11.66 -25.68 14.38
C LYS A 346 -10.99 -24.83 13.31
N SER A 347 -11.24 -23.52 13.33
CA SER A 347 -10.48 -22.57 12.50
C SER A 347 -8.99 -22.72 12.84
N ILE A 348 -8.18 -22.90 11.80
CA ILE A 348 -6.77 -23.19 11.94
C ILE A 348 -6.00 -21.88 11.85
N GLU A 349 -5.04 -21.68 12.76
CA GLU A 349 -4.14 -20.54 12.62
C GLU A 349 -3.36 -20.65 11.32
N HIS A 350 -3.28 -19.55 10.60
CA HIS A 350 -2.46 -19.42 9.41
C HIS A 350 -1.62 -18.15 9.46
N ARG A 351 -0.57 -18.12 8.65
CA ARG A 351 0.31 -16.97 8.50
C ARG A 351 0.82 -16.88 7.07
N ALA A 352 1.25 -15.69 6.67
CA ALA A 352 1.96 -15.50 5.41
C ALA A 352 3.43 -15.15 5.67
N VAL A 353 4.34 -15.87 5.01
CA VAL A 353 5.78 -15.61 5.05
C VAL A 353 6.28 -15.12 3.69
N THR A 354 7.39 -14.37 3.71
CA THR A 354 8.12 -13.98 2.51
C THR A 354 8.97 -15.14 2.00
N ASN A 355 9.48 -15.05 0.77
CA ASN A 355 10.35 -16.07 0.16
C ASN A 355 11.73 -15.46 -0.13
N VAL A 356 12.78 -16.29 -0.18
CA VAL A 356 14.16 -15.83 -0.41
C VAL A 356 14.41 -15.39 -1.86
N THR A 357 13.79 -16.04 -2.83
CA THR A 357 14.15 -15.95 -4.25
C THR A 357 13.18 -15.14 -5.08
N ALA A 358 11.90 -15.12 -4.70
CA ALA A 358 10.86 -14.47 -5.48
C ALA A 358 9.88 -13.72 -4.59
N ALA A 359 9.37 -12.60 -5.09
CA ALA A 359 8.24 -11.93 -4.48
C ALA A 359 6.95 -12.68 -4.81
N ARG A 360 5.96 -12.63 -3.91
CA ARG A 360 4.65 -13.25 -4.13
C ARG A 360 3.51 -12.26 -3.94
N MET A 361 2.41 -12.48 -4.63
CA MET A 361 1.15 -11.78 -4.44
C MET A 361 0.04 -12.74 -3.99
N SER A 362 -0.94 -12.18 -3.28
CA SER A 362 -2.17 -12.87 -2.97
C SER A 362 -3.32 -11.88 -2.84
N VAL A 363 -4.50 -12.27 -3.27
CA VAL A 363 -5.76 -11.53 -3.10
C VAL A 363 -6.66 -12.36 -2.18
N ALA A 364 -6.87 -11.87 -0.96
CA ALA A 364 -7.78 -12.47 0.00
C ALA A 364 -9.10 -11.71 -0.02
N THR A 365 -10.19 -12.36 -0.38
CA THR A 365 -11.54 -11.81 -0.32
C THR A 365 -12.28 -12.43 0.85
N PHE A 366 -12.64 -11.59 1.82
CA PHE A 366 -13.32 -11.94 3.06
C PHE A 366 -14.81 -11.72 2.89
N VAL A 367 -15.61 -12.77 3.06
CA VAL A 367 -17.07 -12.69 3.13
C VAL A 367 -17.46 -12.56 4.60
N ILE A 368 -18.10 -11.44 4.93
CA ILE A 368 -18.44 -11.07 6.30
C ILE A 368 -19.94 -10.83 6.45
N PRO A 369 -20.53 -11.15 7.61
CA PRO A 369 -21.92 -10.81 7.91
C PRO A 369 -22.15 -9.28 7.88
N ASP A 370 -23.39 -8.85 7.65
CA ASP A 370 -23.78 -7.46 7.86
C ASP A 370 -23.58 -7.04 9.33
N ASP A 371 -23.33 -5.76 9.57
CA ASP A 371 -22.96 -5.21 10.88
C ASP A 371 -24.12 -5.36 11.89
N ASP A 372 -25.36 -5.45 11.37
CA ASP A 372 -26.59 -5.58 12.15
C ASP A 372 -26.97 -7.05 12.45
N VAL A 373 -26.15 -8.02 12.05
CA VAL A 373 -26.41 -9.44 12.31
C VAL A 373 -25.89 -9.84 13.69
N GLU A 374 -26.77 -10.34 14.55
CA GLU A 374 -26.38 -11.00 15.79
C GLU A 374 -25.78 -12.39 15.49
N LEU A 375 -24.46 -12.51 15.68
CA LEU A 375 -23.78 -13.79 15.69
C LEU A 375 -23.88 -14.40 17.09
N GLY A 376 -24.47 -15.60 17.18
CA GLY A 376 -24.50 -16.36 18.42
C GLY A 376 -23.08 -16.70 18.89
N SER A 377 -22.87 -16.73 20.22
CA SER A 377 -21.61 -17.16 20.82
C SER A 377 -21.30 -18.62 20.45
N VAL A 378 -20.11 -18.86 19.88
CA VAL A 378 -19.57 -20.20 19.55
C VAL A 378 -19.12 -20.93 20.81
#